data_AF-A0A2V3U2K1-F1
#
_entry.id   AF-A0A2V3U2K1-F1
#
_cell.length_a   1.000
_cell.length_b   1.000
_cell.length_c   1.000
_cell.angle_alpha   90.00
_cell.angle_beta   90.00
_cell.angle_gamma   90.00
#
_symmetry.space_group_name_H-M   'P 1'
#
loop_
_entity.id
_entity.type
_entity.pdbx_description
1 polymer ?
#
loop_
_entity_poly.entity_id
_entity_poly.type
_entity_poly.pdbx_seq_one_letter_code
_entity_poly.pdbx_strand_id
1 'polypeptide(L)' 'MAFGLGVLRLAPAEFWAMTPRELAAAIEGHTGRGLRSTPLGRERLAQLMAAFPDEAGPHDLAKER' A
#
# COMPACT_ATOMS: atom_id res chain seq x y z
N MET A 1 -6.81 -1.81 4.71
CA MET A 1 -8.22 -1.72 5.14
C MET A 1 -8.38 -1.26 6.58
N ALA A 2 -7.81 -1.95 7.59
CA ALA A 2 -8.00 -1.60 9.01
C ALA A 2 -7.60 -0.16 9.37
N PHE A 3 -6.54 0.37 8.76
CA PHE A 3 -6.12 1.76 9.00
C PHE A 3 -7.15 2.77 8.46
N GLY A 4 -7.56 2.67 7.19
CA GLY A 4 -8.51 3.61 6.58
C GLY A 4 -9.92 3.56 7.21
N LEU A 5 -10.50 2.37 7.32
CA LEU A 5 -11.90 2.22 7.76
C LEU A 5 -12.05 2.07 9.29
N GLY A 6 -11.00 1.64 9.98
CA GLY A 6 -11.01 1.42 11.44
C GLY A 6 -10.35 2.56 12.20
N VAL A 7 -9.08 2.87 11.88
CA VAL A 7 -8.28 3.85 12.63
C VAL A 7 -8.67 5.28 12.28
N LEU A 8 -8.77 5.61 10.99
CA LEU A 8 -9.22 6.93 10.54
C LEU A 8 -10.76 7.08 10.61
N ARG A 9 -11.49 5.96 10.74
CA ARG A 9 -12.97 5.90 10.78
C ARG A 9 -13.65 6.59 9.59
N LEU A 10 -13.00 6.59 8.43
CA LEU A 10 -13.55 7.15 7.20
C LEU A 10 -14.54 6.16 6.58
N ALA A 11 -15.60 6.69 5.95
CA ALA A 11 -16.42 5.85 5.10
C ALA A 11 -15.58 5.33 3.92
N PRO A 12 -15.86 4.13 3.37
CA PRO A 12 -15.08 3.57 2.27
C PRO A 12 -14.95 4.51 1.06
N ALA A 13 -16.02 5.21 0.70
CA ALA A 13 -16.01 6.14 -0.42
C ALA A 13 -15.05 7.32 -0.18
N GLU A 14 -15.04 7.89 1.03
CA GLU A 14 -14.17 9.00 1.39
C GLU A 14 -12.71 8.59 1.43
N PHE A 15 -12.43 7.39 1.99
CA PHE A 15 -11.09 6.83 1.99
C PHE A 15 -10.56 6.61 0.57
N TRP A 16 -11.37 6.08 -0.34
CA TRP A 16 -10.93 5.83 -1.72
C TRP A 16 -10.87 7.09 -2.59
N ALA A 17 -11.61 8.14 -2.23
CA ALA A 17 -11.53 9.42 -2.92
C ALA A 17 -10.29 10.25 -2.52
N MET A 18 -9.65 9.93 -1.39
CA MET A 18 -8.54 10.72 -0.88
C MET A 18 -7.28 10.57 -1.74
N THR A 19 -6.53 11.66 -1.86
CA THR A 19 -5.23 11.63 -2.52
C THR A 19 -4.15 10.99 -1.63
N PRO A 20 -3.07 10.46 -2.22
CA PRO A 20 -1.94 9.94 -1.44
C PRO A 20 -1.34 10.96 -0.47
N ARG A 21 -1.40 12.26 -0.79
CA ARG A 21 -0.90 13.35 0.06
C ARG A 21 -1.78 13.57 1.28
N GLU A 22 -3.10 13.54 1.12
CA GLU A 22 -4.05 13.62 2.22
C GLU A 22 -3.94 12.39 3.13
N LEU A 23 -3.72 11.20 2.54
CA LEU A 23 -3.48 9.99 3.32
C LEU A 23 -2.20 10.12 4.16
N ALA A 24 -1.13 10.65 3.58
CA ALA A 24 0.11 10.89 4.30
C ALA A 24 -0.08 11.86 5.48
N ALA A 25 -0.83 12.95 5.26
CA ALA A 25 -1.15 13.91 6.32
C ALA A 25 -2.01 13.29 7.44
N ALA A 26 -3.00 12.45 7.08
CA ALA A 26 -3.83 11.74 8.05
C ALA A 26 -3.02 10.75 8.90
N ILE A 27 -2.07 10.03 8.28
CA ILE A 27 -1.14 9.14 8.98
C ILE A 27 -0.25 9.93 9.95
N GLU A 28 0.29 11.06 9.50
CA GLU A 28 1.13 11.92 10.33
C GLU A 28 0.36 12.47 11.53
N GLY A 29 -0.84 13.01 11.30
CA GLY A 29 -1.70 13.53 12.37
C GLY A 29 -2.12 12.46 13.38
N HIS A 30 -2.36 11.22 12.93
CA HIS A 30 -2.78 10.13 13.82
C HIS A 30 -1.63 9.50 14.61
N THR A 31 -0.45 9.35 13.99
CA THR A 31 0.67 8.61 14.60
C THR A 31 1.70 9.51 15.26
N GLY A 32 1.60 10.83 15.07
CA GLY A 32 2.62 11.80 15.50
C GLY A 32 3.97 11.63 14.79
N ARG A 33 4.03 10.76 13.78
CA ARG A 33 5.21 10.46 12.98
C ARG A 33 4.86 10.72 11.52
N GLY A 34 5.54 11.68 10.91
CA GLY A 34 5.48 11.83 9.46
C GLY A 34 5.93 10.54 8.77
N LEU A 35 5.50 10.30 7.52
CA LEU A 35 6.06 9.25 6.66
C LEU A 35 7.52 9.60 6.29
N ARG A 36 8.41 9.63 7.28
CA ARG A 36 9.85 9.71 7.10
C ARG A 36 10.46 8.32 7.10
N SER A 37 9.81 7.39 6.40
CA SER A 37 10.48 6.15 6.01
C SER A 37 11.49 6.53 4.93
N THR A 38 12.75 6.15 5.13
CA THR A 38 13.70 6.13 4.02
C THR A 38 13.08 5.29 2.91
N PRO A 39 13.06 5.77 1.64
CA PRO A 39 12.59 4.96 0.53
C PRO A 39 13.35 3.63 0.50
N LEU A 40 12.65 2.54 0.16
CA LEU A 40 13.28 1.24 0.00
C LEU A 40 14.38 1.34 -1.06
N GLY A 41 15.61 0.94 -0.71
CA GLY A 41 16.71 0.91 -1.66
C GLY A 41 16.47 -0.08 -2.80
N ARG A 42 17.02 0.21 -3.99
CA ARG A 42 16.94 -0.64 -5.18
C ARG A 42 17.42 -2.07 -4.92
N GLU A 43 18.48 -2.22 -4.15
CA GLU A 43 19.02 -3.54 -3.77
C GLU A 43 18.01 -4.35 -2.96
N ARG A 44 17.38 -3.72 -1.97
CA ARG A 44 16.38 -4.40 -1.14
C ARG A 44 15.13 -4.75 -1.93
N LEU A 45 14.73 -3.90 -2.87
CA LEU A 45 13.67 -4.22 -3.82
C LEU A 45 14.03 -5.45 -4.67
N ALA A 46 15.25 -5.51 -5.22
CA ALA A 46 15.70 -6.65 -6.03
C ALA A 46 15.71 -7.97 -5.21
N GLN A 47 16.13 -7.91 -3.95
CA GLN A 47 16.05 -9.06 -3.03
C GLN A 47 14.61 -9.54 -2.81
N LEU A 48 13.64 -8.62 -2.69
CA LEU A 48 12.23 -8.97 -2.53
C LEU A 48 11.66 -9.60 -3.80
N MET A 49 11.98 -9.06 -4.97
CA MET A 49 11.54 -9.63 -6.26
C MET A 49 12.09 -11.06 -6.46
N ALA A 50 13.34 -11.31 -6.06
CA ALA A 50 13.91 -12.65 -6.11
C ALA A 50 13.28 -13.61 -5.08
N ALA A 51 12.90 -13.11 -3.91
CA ALA A 51 12.28 -13.90 -2.85
C ALA A 51 10.79 -14.22 -3.09
N PHE A 52 10.08 -13.34 -3.81
CA PHE A 52 8.67 -13.45 -4.11
C PHE A 52 8.45 -13.25 -5.62
N PRO A 53 8.79 -14.24 -6.46
CA PRO A 53 8.57 -14.15 -7.90
C PRO A 53 7.06 -14.11 -8.20
N ASP A 54 6.66 -13.19 -9.07
CA ASP A 54 5.29 -13.08 -9.59
C ASP A 54 5.04 -14.20 -10.63
N GLU A 55 5.08 -15.45 -10.20
CA GLU A 55 4.63 -16.55 -11.05
C GLU A 55 3.15 -16.34 -11.37
N ALA A 56 2.79 -16.52 -12.65
CA ALA A 56 1.40 -16.46 -13.11
C ALA A 56 0.57 -17.45 -12.29
N GLY A 57 -0.21 -16.92 -11.35
CA GLY A 57 -1.10 -17.73 -10.55
C GLY A 57 -2.12 -18.42 -11.47
N PRO A 58 -2.81 -19.47 -11.00
CA PRO A 58 -3.85 -20.16 -11.78
C PRO A 58 -4.97 -19.24 -12.31
N HIS A 59 -5.09 -18.00 -11.81
CA HIS A 59 -6.00 -16.96 -12.30
C HIS A 59 -5.54 -16.25 -13.58
N ASP A 60 -4.25 -16.30 -13.92
CA ASP A 60 -3.68 -15.69 -15.13
C ASP A 60 -3.70 -16.67 -16.31
N LEU A 61 -3.50 -17.97 -16.08
CA LEU A 61 -3.61 -19.02 -17.11
C LEU A 61 -5.04 -19.18 -17.67
N ALA A 62 -6.05 -18.69 -16.95
CA ALA A 62 -7.45 -18.71 -17.38
C ALA A 62 -7.82 -17.55 -18.33
N LYS A 63 -6.96 -16.54 -18.51
CA LYS A 63 -7.21 -15.40 -19.42
C LYS A 63 -6.70 -15.62 -20.85
N GLU A 64 -5.96 -16.69 -21.11
CA GLU A 64 -5.38 -17.01 -22.42
C GLU A 64 -6.09 -18.17 -23.15
N ARG A 65 -7.26 -18.63 -22.66
CA ARG A 65 -8.09 -19.65 -23.34
C ARG A 65 -9.42 -19.11 -23.84
#